data_AF-A0A9R0X660-F1
#
_entry.id   AF-A0A9R0X660-F1
#
_cell.length_a   1.000
_cell.length_b   1.000
_cell.length_c   1.000
_cell.angle_alpha   90.00
_cell.angle_beta   90.00
_cell.angle_gamma   90.00
#
_symmetry.space_group_name_H-M   'P 1'
#
loop_
_entity.id
_entity.type
_entity.pdbx_description
1 polymer ?
#
loop_
_entity_poly.entity_id
_entity_poly.type
_entity_poly.pdbx_seq_one_letter_code
_entity_poly.pdbx_strand_id
1 'polypeptide(L)'
;MFTVPDLRPGTLDSLLALSDDLVKSNIFIEGVSHKIRRQIEDLERAGGVEPGTLTVDGVPVDSYLTRFVWDEGKYPVNAPLKETVASIQSQVAKIEDDMKVRVAEYGNVKSQLGAINRKQTGSLAVRDLSNLIKPEDMVTSEHLVTLLSIVPKYSQKDWLSSYESLDTFVVPRSSKKLYEDNEYALYTVTLFAKVVDNFKVHAREKGFQIHDFEYSPEA
;
A
#
# COMPACT_ATOMS: atom_id res chain seq x y z
N MET A 1 11.54 -5.66 -43.79
CA MET A 1 11.42 -7.04 -44.31
C MET A 1 11.35 -7.93 -43.09
N PHE A 2 10.30 -8.73 -42.95
CA PHE A 2 10.16 -9.64 -41.80
C PHE A 2 11.00 -10.88 -42.08
N THR A 3 12.18 -10.98 -41.46
CA THR A 3 13.13 -12.07 -41.73
C THR A 3 12.83 -13.25 -40.82
N VAL A 4 12.33 -14.33 -41.42
CA VAL A 4 12.15 -15.63 -40.74
C VAL A 4 13.24 -16.57 -41.25
N PRO A 5 14.02 -17.20 -40.36
CA PRO A 5 15.07 -18.14 -40.76
C PRO A 5 14.47 -19.44 -41.29
N ASP A 6 15.30 -20.24 -41.95
CA ASP A 6 14.92 -21.59 -42.37
C ASP A 6 14.82 -22.51 -41.13
N LEU A 7 13.60 -22.64 -40.61
CA LEU A 7 13.30 -23.51 -39.49
C LEU A 7 13.23 -24.96 -39.95
N ARG A 8 13.72 -25.89 -39.13
CA ARG A 8 13.70 -27.32 -39.42
C ARG A 8 12.26 -27.82 -39.64
N PRO A 9 11.88 -28.23 -40.87
CA PRO A 9 10.52 -28.70 -41.14
C PRO A 9 10.28 -30.09 -40.54
N GLY A 10 9.04 -30.36 -40.17
CA GLY A 10 8.56 -31.68 -39.75
C GLY A 10 8.02 -32.51 -40.91
N THR A 11 7.34 -33.61 -40.58
CA THR A 11 6.50 -34.36 -41.54
C THR A 11 5.24 -33.56 -41.88
N LEU A 12 4.61 -33.83 -43.02
CA LEU A 12 3.36 -33.17 -43.42
C LEU A 12 2.27 -33.29 -42.34
N ASP A 13 2.08 -34.49 -41.78
CA ASP A 13 1.10 -34.73 -40.71
C ASP A 13 1.39 -33.89 -39.46
N SER A 14 2.68 -33.78 -39.07
CA SER A 14 3.08 -32.94 -37.94
C SER A 14 2.89 -31.45 -38.21
N LEU A 15 3.02 -31.00 -39.48
CA LEU A 15 2.79 -29.61 -39.86
C LEU A 15 1.30 -29.27 -39.86
N LEU A 16 0.45 -30.19 -40.32
CA LEU A 16 -1.02 -30.02 -40.28
C LEU A 16 -1.51 -29.89 -38.83
N ALA A 17 -1.07 -30.80 -37.95
CA ALA A 17 -1.40 -30.71 -36.53
C ALA A 17 -0.87 -29.43 -35.88
N LEU A 18 0.37 -29.03 -36.22
CA LEU A 18 0.97 -27.81 -35.69
C LEU A 18 0.25 -26.54 -36.16
N SER A 19 -0.31 -26.53 -37.37
CA SER A 19 -1.09 -25.40 -37.90
C SER A 19 -2.28 -25.06 -36.99
N ASP A 20 -3.05 -26.07 -36.56
CA ASP A 20 -4.19 -25.86 -35.66
C ASP A 20 -3.74 -25.42 -34.26
N ASP A 21 -2.65 -26.00 -33.76
CA ASP A 21 -2.09 -25.64 -32.45
C ASP A 21 -1.48 -24.22 -32.45
N LEU A 22 -0.92 -23.77 -33.57
CA LEU A 22 -0.40 -22.41 -33.73
C LEU A 22 -1.52 -21.36 -33.62
N VAL A 23 -2.71 -21.63 -34.16
CA VAL A 23 -3.87 -20.73 -34.02
C VAL A 23 -4.24 -20.58 -32.54
N LYS A 24 -4.33 -21.68 -31.80
CA LYS A 24 -4.63 -21.66 -30.35
C LYS A 24 -3.53 -20.94 -29.57
N SER A 25 -2.27 -21.21 -29.91
CA SER A 25 -1.10 -20.57 -29.31
C SER A 25 -1.15 -19.07 -29.50
N ASN A 26 -1.44 -18.62 -30.72
CA ASN A 26 -1.52 -17.20 -31.05
C ASN A 26 -2.59 -16.49 -30.21
N ILE A 27 -3.81 -17.04 -30.16
CA ILE A 27 -4.91 -16.47 -29.37
C ILE A 27 -4.53 -16.38 -27.89
N PHE A 28 -3.89 -17.42 -27.34
CA PHE A 28 -3.43 -17.42 -25.95
C PHE A 28 -2.39 -16.33 -25.69
N ILE A 29 -1.34 -16.25 -26.52
CA ILE A 29 -0.23 -15.30 -26.35
C ILE A 29 -0.71 -13.85 -26.53
N GLU A 30 -1.58 -13.60 -27.50
CA GLU A 30 -2.22 -12.29 -27.69
C GLU A 30 -3.05 -11.91 -26.46
N GLY A 31 -3.84 -12.86 -25.93
CA GLY A 31 -4.63 -12.66 -24.72
C GLY A 31 -3.77 -12.30 -23.50
N VAL A 32 -2.64 -12.99 -23.29
CA VAL A 32 -1.70 -12.68 -22.20
C VAL A 32 -1.06 -11.31 -22.42
N SER A 33 -0.64 -10.99 -23.65
CA SER A 33 -0.04 -9.69 -23.99
C SER A 33 -0.99 -8.52 -23.70
N HIS A 34 -2.28 -8.66 -24.04
CA HIS A 34 -3.30 -7.67 -23.70
C HIS A 34 -3.53 -7.53 -22.19
N LYS A 35 -3.52 -8.63 -21.43
CA LYS A 35 -3.61 -8.58 -19.96
C LYS A 35 -2.44 -7.82 -19.35
N ILE A 36 -1.21 -8.10 -19.80
CA ILE A 36 0.01 -7.40 -19.36
C ILE A 36 -0.10 -5.90 -19.67
N ARG A 37 -0.45 -5.54 -20.90
CA ARG A 37 -0.65 -4.13 -21.31
C ARG A 37 -1.64 -3.42 -20.39
N ARG A 38 -2.83 -4.00 -20.19
CA ARG A 38 -3.85 -3.43 -19.32
C ARG A 38 -3.35 -3.26 -17.87
N GLN A 39 -2.63 -4.25 -17.36
CA GLN A 39 -2.09 -4.20 -16.00
C GLN A 39 -1.07 -3.06 -15.83
N ILE A 40 -0.22 -2.82 -16.83
CA ILE A 40 0.72 -1.69 -16.83
C ILE A 40 -0.05 -0.36 -16.84
N GLU A 41 -1.01 -0.19 -17.74
CA GLU A 41 -1.83 1.02 -17.84
C GLU A 41 -2.59 1.32 -16.52
N ASP A 42 -3.11 0.28 -15.87
CA ASP A 42 -3.81 0.40 -14.59
C ASP A 42 -2.87 0.80 -13.45
N LEU A 43 -1.61 0.33 -13.47
CA LEU A 43 -0.57 0.70 -12.50
C LEU A 43 -0.07 2.14 -12.71
N GLU A 44 0.19 2.55 -13.96
CA GLU A 44 0.60 3.91 -14.30
C GLU A 44 -0.46 4.94 -13.87
N ARG A 45 -1.73 4.65 -14.20
CA ARG A 45 -2.86 5.49 -13.79
C ARG A 45 -3.00 5.57 -12.27
N ALA A 46 -2.80 4.46 -11.56
CA ALA A 46 -2.83 4.45 -10.10
C ALA A 46 -1.66 5.26 -9.48
N GLY A 47 -0.53 5.35 -10.18
CA GLY A 47 0.63 6.17 -9.79
C GLY A 47 0.52 7.64 -10.20
N GLY A 48 -0.54 8.05 -10.90
CA GLY A 48 -0.71 9.42 -11.40
C GLY A 48 0.17 9.75 -12.61
N VAL A 49 0.69 8.73 -13.30
CA VAL A 49 1.47 8.87 -14.53
C VAL A 49 0.54 8.61 -15.72
N GLU A 50 0.64 9.44 -16.77
CA GLU A 50 -0.09 9.16 -18.01
C GLU A 50 0.43 7.87 -18.64
N PRO A 51 -0.45 6.98 -19.14
CA PRO A 51 0.00 5.71 -19.68
C PRO A 51 1.02 5.89 -20.80
N GLY A 52 2.19 5.29 -20.61
CA GLY A 52 3.28 5.38 -21.57
C GLY A 52 2.99 4.58 -22.85
N THR A 53 3.74 4.87 -23.91
CA THR A 53 3.80 3.94 -25.05
C THR A 53 4.67 2.75 -24.66
N LEU A 54 4.13 1.54 -24.77
CA LEU A 54 4.90 0.31 -24.54
C LEU A 54 6.03 0.19 -25.58
N THR A 55 7.17 -0.30 -25.12
CA THR A 55 8.36 -0.53 -25.95
C THR A 55 8.85 -1.96 -25.76
N VAL A 56 9.56 -2.50 -26.74
CA VAL A 56 10.28 -3.77 -26.66
C VAL A 56 11.76 -3.43 -26.60
N ASP A 57 12.41 -3.72 -25.47
CA ASP A 57 13.82 -3.37 -25.21
C ASP A 57 14.15 -1.89 -25.50
N GLY A 58 13.20 -0.99 -25.16
CA GLY A 58 13.31 0.45 -25.39
C GLY A 58 13.00 0.91 -26.82
N VAL A 59 12.66 -0.01 -27.72
CA VAL A 59 12.26 0.29 -29.10
C VAL A 59 10.73 0.37 -29.21
N PRO A 60 10.15 1.40 -29.87
CA PRO A 60 8.72 1.44 -30.14
C PRO A 60 8.24 0.21 -30.91
N VAL A 61 7.06 -0.32 -30.59
CA VAL A 61 6.54 -1.56 -31.17
C VAL A 61 6.51 -1.52 -32.71
N ASP A 62 6.05 -0.42 -33.30
CA ASP A 62 6.01 -0.26 -34.77
C ASP A 62 7.41 -0.36 -35.38
N SER A 63 8.41 0.25 -34.73
CA SER A 63 9.81 0.19 -35.17
C SER A 63 10.38 -1.23 -35.02
N TYR A 64 10.07 -1.89 -33.90
CA TYR A 64 10.49 -3.27 -33.65
C TYR A 64 9.97 -4.23 -34.73
N LEU A 65 8.69 -4.13 -35.10
CA LEU A 65 8.07 -4.98 -36.13
C LEU A 65 8.74 -4.83 -37.51
N THR A 66 9.18 -3.62 -37.87
CA THR A 66 9.87 -3.41 -39.16
C THR A 66 11.26 -4.01 -39.23
N ARG A 67 11.89 -4.26 -38.08
CA ARG A 67 13.27 -4.74 -37.90
C ARG A 67 13.35 -6.06 -37.14
N PHE A 68 12.25 -6.80 -37.09
CA PHE A 68 12.19 -8.07 -36.37
C PHE A 68 13.29 -9.02 -36.85
N VAL A 69 14.03 -9.59 -35.89
CA VAL A 69 15.03 -10.63 -36.11
C VAL A 69 14.67 -11.80 -35.21
N TRP A 70 14.73 -13.01 -35.76
CA TRP A 70 14.52 -14.22 -35.00
C TRP A 70 15.64 -14.41 -33.97
N ASP A 71 15.27 -14.65 -32.71
CA ASP A 71 16.22 -14.90 -31.64
C ASP A 71 16.65 -16.38 -31.67
N GLU A 72 17.72 -16.68 -32.40
CA GLU A 72 18.28 -18.03 -32.50
C GLU A 72 18.88 -18.54 -31.19
N GLY A 73 19.31 -17.63 -30.30
CA GLY A 73 19.83 -17.98 -28.98
C GLY A 73 18.72 -18.52 -28.08
N LYS A 74 17.52 -17.94 -28.18
CA LYS A 74 16.33 -18.35 -27.43
C LYS A 74 15.53 -19.45 -28.11
N TYR A 75 15.48 -19.45 -29.44
CA TYR A 75 14.71 -20.38 -30.27
C TYR A 75 15.58 -20.95 -31.40
N PRO A 76 16.37 -22.00 -31.15
CA PRO A 76 17.30 -22.55 -32.15
C PRO A 76 16.60 -23.03 -33.42
N VAL A 77 17.14 -22.68 -34.60
CA VAL A 77 16.56 -23.02 -35.92
C VAL A 77 16.57 -24.51 -36.23
N ASN A 78 17.46 -25.26 -35.58
CA ASN A 78 17.60 -26.72 -35.71
C ASN A 78 16.67 -27.53 -34.78
N ALA A 79 15.99 -26.87 -33.84
CA ALA A 79 15.02 -27.49 -32.97
C ALA A 79 13.75 -27.88 -33.76
N PRO A 80 13.09 -28.99 -33.40
CA PRO A 80 11.78 -29.30 -33.95
C PRO A 80 10.77 -28.18 -33.68
N LEU A 81 10.02 -27.76 -34.71
CA LEU A 81 9.04 -26.66 -34.61
C LEU A 81 8.08 -26.80 -33.43
N LYS A 82 7.63 -28.03 -33.14
CA LYS A 82 6.73 -28.32 -32.02
C LYS A 82 7.35 -27.97 -30.66
N GLU A 83 8.65 -28.21 -30.49
CA GLU A 83 9.38 -27.86 -29.27
C GLU A 83 9.53 -26.35 -29.13
N THR A 84 9.81 -25.64 -30.23
CA THR A 84 9.86 -24.17 -30.25
C THR A 84 8.53 -23.58 -29.81
N VAL A 85 7.41 -24.05 -30.38
CA VAL A 85 6.06 -23.57 -30.01
C VAL A 85 5.73 -23.89 -28.55
N ALA A 86 6.01 -25.12 -28.10
CA ALA A 86 5.78 -25.52 -26.70
C ALA A 86 6.61 -24.68 -25.72
N SER A 87 7.86 -24.37 -26.07
CA SER A 87 8.74 -23.51 -25.28
C SER A 87 8.19 -22.09 -25.17
N ILE A 88 7.75 -21.49 -26.27
CA ILE A 88 7.12 -20.16 -26.28
C ILE A 88 5.86 -20.15 -25.40
N GLN A 89 4.97 -21.14 -25.59
CA GLN A 89 3.75 -21.26 -24.79
C GLN A 89 4.05 -21.37 -23.29
N SER A 90 5.01 -22.24 -22.92
CA SER A 90 5.39 -22.45 -21.52
C SER A 90 5.97 -21.18 -20.89
N GLN A 91 6.82 -20.45 -21.62
CA GLN A 91 7.37 -19.18 -21.16
C GLN A 91 6.28 -18.13 -20.96
N VAL A 92 5.35 -17.99 -21.91
CA VAL A 92 4.25 -17.02 -21.80
C VAL A 92 3.29 -17.38 -20.67
N ALA A 93 2.99 -18.67 -20.46
CA ALA A 93 2.19 -19.13 -19.32
C ALA A 93 2.86 -18.80 -17.99
N LYS A 94 4.18 -19.03 -17.87
CA LYS A 94 4.94 -18.65 -16.67
C LYS A 94 4.90 -17.15 -16.42
N ILE A 95 5.07 -16.32 -17.45
CA ILE A 95 4.94 -14.86 -17.33
C ILE A 95 3.54 -14.47 -16.83
N GLU A 96 2.48 -15.11 -17.35
CA GLU A 96 1.11 -14.85 -16.90
C GLU A 96 0.93 -15.20 -15.41
N ASP A 97 1.43 -16.35 -14.97
CA ASP A 97 1.31 -16.79 -13.58
C ASP A 97 2.12 -15.90 -12.62
N ASP A 98 3.36 -15.56 -12.98
CA ASP A 98 4.21 -14.64 -12.22
C ASP A 98 3.52 -13.26 -12.10
N MET A 99 2.93 -12.75 -13.19
CA MET A 99 2.16 -11.51 -13.16
C MET A 99 0.96 -11.60 -12.20
N LYS A 100 0.18 -12.68 -12.24
CA LYS A 100 -0.98 -12.87 -11.34
C LYS A 100 -0.57 -12.85 -9.87
N VAL A 101 0.54 -13.52 -9.53
CA VAL A 101 1.08 -13.51 -8.17
C VAL A 101 1.45 -12.08 -7.74
N ARG A 102 2.20 -11.35 -8.57
CA ARG A 102 2.60 -9.96 -8.26
C ARG A 102 1.42 -9.02 -8.12
N VAL A 103 0.39 -9.16 -8.96
CA VAL A 103 -0.84 -8.35 -8.87
C VAL A 103 -1.59 -8.63 -7.57
N ALA A 104 -1.68 -9.89 -7.15
CA ALA A 104 -2.31 -10.27 -5.88
C ALA A 104 -1.52 -9.73 -4.66
N GLU A 105 -0.19 -9.87 -4.67
CA GLU A 105 0.69 -9.31 -3.64
C GLU A 105 0.51 -7.78 -3.52
N TYR A 106 0.56 -7.07 -4.64
CA TYR A 106 0.34 -5.63 -4.70
C TYR A 106 -1.05 -5.24 -4.16
N GLY A 107 -2.10 -5.95 -4.56
CA GLY A 107 -3.46 -5.73 -4.07
C GLY A 107 -3.57 -5.85 -2.55
N ASN A 108 -2.91 -6.86 -1.97
CA ASN A 108 -2.87 -7.07 -0.52
C ASN A 108 -2.18 -5.92 0.20
N VAL A 109 -0.98 -5.53 -0.25
CA VAL A 109 -0.22 -4.41 0.35
C VAL A 109 -1.00 -3.09 0.22
N LYS A 110 -1.60 -2.82 -0.93
CA LYS A 110 -2.43 -1.63 -1.15
C LYS A 110 -3.63 -1.59 -0.19
N SER A 111 -4.28 -2.73 0.04
CA SER A 111 -5.40 -2.84 0.97
C SER A 111 -4.97 -2.60 2.43
N GLN A 112 -3.83 -3.17 2.83
CA GLN A 112 -3.23 -2.94 4.15
C GLN A 112 -2.87 -1.47 4.36
N LEU A 113 -2.23 -0.83 3.38
CA LEU A 113 -1.92 0.61 3.42
C LEU A 113 -3.19 1.45 3.54
N GLY A 114 -4.25 1.11 2.81
CA GLY A 114 -5.54 1.77 2.91
C GLY A 114 -6.14 1.67 4.32
N ALA A 115 -6.02 0.52 4.98
CA ALA A 115 -6.46 0.33 6.35
C ALA A 115 -5.63 1.15 7.35
N ILE A 116 -4.30 1.19 7.18
CA ILE A 116 -3.40 2.01 8.00
C ILE A 116 -3.72 3.50 7.84
N ASN A 117 -3.85 3.98 6.61
CA ASN A 117 -4.20 5.37 6.33
C ASN A 117 -5.52 5.75 6.99
N ARG A 118 -6.57 4.92 6.91
CA ARG A 118 -7.85 5.19 7.59
C ARG A 118 -7.70 5.27 9.11
N LYS A 119 -6.88 4.42 9.71
CA LYS A 119 -6.56 4.49 11.15
C LYS A 119 -5.79 5.77 11.50
N GLN A 120 -4.89 6.21 10.63
CA GLN A 120 -4.08 7.41 10.83
C GLN A 120 -4.80 8.71 10.47
N THR A 121 -5.80 8.72 9.58
CA THR A 121 -6.54 9.93 9.20
C THR A 121 -7.89 10.04 9.90
N GLY A 122 -8.21 9.12 10.81
CA GLY A 122 -9.41 9.17 11.64
C GLY A 122 -9.39 10.37 12.59
N SER A 123 -10.56 10.71 13.13
CA SER A 123 -10.71 11.68 14.21
C SER A 123 -9.78 11.33 15.39
N LEU A 124 -9.28 12.34 16.11
CA LEU A 124 -8.43 12.15 17.30
C LEU A 124 -8.98 11.09 18.27
N ALA A 125 -10.31 10.95 18.38
CA ALA A 125 -10.98 9.97 19.25
C ALA A 125 -10.65 8.48 18.96
N VAL A 126 -10.18 8.16 17.74
CA VAL A 126 -9.96 6.76 17.31
C VAL A 126 -8.62 6.52 16.62
N ARG A 127 -7.83 7.59 16.43
CA ARG A 127 -6.53 7.56 15.76
C ARG A 127 -5.42 7.22 16.76
N ASP A 128 -4.35 6.60 16.24
CA ASP A 128 -3.07 6.51 16.95
C ASP A 128 -2.41 7.88 17.17
N LEU A 129 -2.24 8.25 18.44
CA LEU A 129 -1.71 9.54 18.89
C LEU A 129 -0.18 9.56 19.00
N SER A 130 0.50 8.41 18.88
CA SER A 130 1.95 8.28 19.13
C SER A 130 2.77 9.26 18.30
N ASN A 131 2.38 9.49 17.04
CA ASN A 131 3.08 10.40 16.12
C ASN A 131 2.82 11.89 16.39
N LEU A 132 1.91 12.24 17.30
CA LEU A 132 1.56 13.62 17.65
C LEU A 132 2.22 14.08 18.95
N ILE A 133 2.92 13.19 19.65
CA ILE A 133 3.44 13.43 21.00
C ILE A 133 4.96 13.45 20.92
N LYS A 134 5.57 14.50 21.48
CA LYS A 134 7.03 14.56 21.63
C LYS A 134 7.43 14.04 23.01
N PRO A 135 8.66 13.52 23.18
CA PRO A 135 9.16 13.10 24.49
C PRO A 135 9.08 14.22 25.53
N GLU A 136 9.31 15.47 25.10
CA GLU A 136 9.24 16.67 25.92
C GLU A 136 7.84 16.98 26.46
N ASP A 137 6.79 16.46 25.81
CA ASP A 137 5.40 16.67 26.22
C ASP A 137 4.97 15.70 27.34
N MET A 138 5.78 14.68 27.63
CA MET A 138 5.49 13.62 28.60
C MET A 138 6.37 13.75 29.85
N VAL A 139 5.73 13.77 31.01
CA VAL A 139 6.40 13.65 32.31
C VAL A 139 6.01 12.31 32.92
N THR A 140 6.98 11.40 33.00
CA THR A 140 6.83 10.13 33.69
C THR A 140 7.81 10.09 34.86
N SER A 141 7.28 10.10 36.07
CA SER A 141 8.05 9.89 37.30
C SER A 141 7.31 8.89 38.19
N GLU A 142 7.93 8.48 39.30
CA GLU A 142 7.32 7.53 40.26
C GLU A 142 5.93 7.99 40.76
N HIS A 143 5.69 9.30 40.78
CA HIS A 143 4.47 9.87 41.37
C HIS A 143 3.65 10.69 40.40
N LEU A 144 4.21 11.15 39.28
CA LEU A 144 3.52 11.97 38.28
C LEU A 144 3.39 11.21 36.97
N VAL A 145 2.23 11.36 36.36
CA VAL A 145 1.94 10.85 35.02
C VAL A 145 1.29 11.95 34.20
N THR A 146 1.68 12.02 32.93
CA THR A 146 0.98 12.84 31.93
C THR A 146 -0.01 11.98 31.16
N LEU A 147 -1.26 12.41 31.12
CA LEU A 147 -2.31 11.79 30.32
C LEU A 147 -2.63 12.66 29.09
N LEU A 148 -3.25 12.02 28.10
CA LEU A 148 -3.77 12.70 26.91
C LEU A 148 -5.27 12.89 27.04
N SER A 149 -5.72 14.12 26.85
CA SER A 149 -7.12 14.50 26.88
C SER A 149 -7.58 14.93 25.49
N ILE A 150 -8.56 14.22 24.95
CA ILE A 150 -9.23 14.57 23.70
C ILE A 150 -10.49 15.34 24.07
N VAL A 151 -10.48 16.62 23.71
CA VAL A 151 -11.49 17.60 24.10
C VAL A 151 -12.24 18.06 22.85
N PRO A 152 -13.58 17.96 22.80
CA PRO A 152 -14.35 18.53 21.69
C PRO A 152 -14.05 20.01 21.50
N LYS A 153 -13.96 20.46 20.24
CA LYS A 153 -13.54 21.83 19.91
C LYS A 153 -14.40 22.90 20.58
N TYR A 154 -15.70 22.65 20.73
CA TYR A 154 -16.64 23.55 21.41
C TYR A 154 -16.44 23.62 22.93
N SER A 155 -15.84 22.60 23.55
CA SER A 155 -15.60 22.50 24.99
C SER A 155 -14.17 22.85 25.42
N GLN A 156 -13.30 23.30 24.52
CA GLN A 156 -11.90 23.66 24.88
C GLN A 156 -11.83 24.71 26.00
N LYS A 157 -12.74 25.69 26.01
CA LYS A 157 -12.81 26.69 27.09
C LYS A 157 -13.19 26.08 28.43
N ASP A 158 -14.16 25.16 28.43
CA ASP A 158 -14.61 24.47 29.65
C ASP A 158 -13.48 23.58 30.21
N TRP A 159 -12.78 22.85 29.34
CA TRP A 159 -11.58 22.09 29.71
C TRP A 159 -10.56 22.99 30.41
N LEU A 160 -10.11 24.07 29.76
CA LEU A 160 -9.08 24.94 30.31
C LEU A 160 -9.49 25.61 31.63
N SER A 161 -10.79 25.86 31.84
CA SER A 161 -11.30 26.45 33.08
C SER A 161 -11.54 25.44 34.21
N SER A 162 -11.59 24.15 33.92
CA SER A 162 -12.07 23.16 34.90
C SER A 162 -11.19 21.93 35.10
N TYR A 163 -10.22 21.65 34.23
CA TYR A 163 -9.38 20.45 34.35
C TYR A 163 -8.62 20.39 35.69
N GLU A 164 -8.19 21.54 36.22
CA GLU A 164 -7.45 21.64 37.49
C GLU A 164 -8.31 21.27 38.71
N SER A 165 -9.63 21.35 38.60
CA SER A 165 -10.57 21.04 39.67
C SER A 165 -11.33 19.73 39.48
N LEU A 166 -10.99 18.96 38.43
CA LEU A 166 -11.55 17.62 38.24
C LEU A 166 -11.10 16.64 39.33
N ASP A 167 -9.90 16.82 39.91
CA ASP A 167 -9.44 16.03 41.05
C ASP A 167 -8.43 16.84 41.89
N THR A 168 -8.15 16.40 43.11
CA THR A 168 -7.33 17.12 44.10
C THR A 168 -5.84 17.14 43.77
N PHE A 169 -5.34 16.16 43.02
CA PHE A 169 -3.91 16.00 42.72
C PHE A 169 -3.59 16.24 41.24
N VAL A 170 -4.29 17.18 40.61
CA VAL A 170 -3.97 17.68 39.26
C VAL A 170 -2.94 18.79 39.36
N VAL A 171 -1.90 18.77 38.53
CA VAL A 171 -0.87 19.81 38.51
C VAL A 171 -1.42 21.05 37.78
N PRO A 172 -1.54 22.21 38.44
CA PRO A 172 -2.04 23.42 37.79
C PRO A 172 -1.11 23.88 36.67
N ARG A 173 -1.70 24.51 35.64
CA ARG A 173 -1.03 24.98 34.42
C ARG A 173 -0.24 23.89 33.67
N SER A 174 -0.56 22.61 33.89
CA SER A 174 0.10 21.49 33.21
C SER A 174 -0.53 21.15 31.85
N SER A 175 -1.73 21.66 31.56
CA SER A 175 -2.43 21.35 30.31
C SER A 175 -1.90 22.17 29.13
N LYS A 176 -1.38 21.46 28.11
CA LYS A 176 -0.85 22.06 26.87
C LYS A 176 -1.54 21.45 25.66
N LYS A 177 -1.97 22.29 24.70
CA LYS A 177 -2.52 21.81 23.42
C LYS A 177 -1.39 21.29 22.53
N LEU A 178 -1.49 20.05 22.08
CA LEU A 178 -0.51 19.43 21.16
C LEU A 178 -0.97 19.52 19.71
N TYR A 179 -2.24 19.22 19.45
CA TYR A 179 -2.81 19.13 18.12
C TYR A 179 -4.29 19.47 18.13
N GLU A 180 -4.85 19.91 17.00
CA GLU A 180 -6.27 20.17 16.83
C GLU A 180 -6.69 19.71 15.42
N ASP A 181 -7.76 18.92 15.34
CA ASP A 181 -8.42 18.56 14.07
C ASP A 181 -9.72 19.36 13.88
N ASN A 182 -10.59 18.92 12.97
CA ASN A 182 -11.84 19.64 12.68
C ASN A 182 -12.85 19.57 13.84
N GLU A 183 -12.78 18.56 14.71
CA GLU A 183 -13.81 18.23 15.70
C GLU A 183 -13.26 18.24 17.15
N TYR A 184 -11.99 17.89 17.35
CA TYR A 184 -11.36 17.71 18.65
C TYR A 184 -10.01 18.44 18.75
N ALA A 185 -9.58 18.69 19.98
CA ALA A 185 -8.26 19.15 20.34
C ALA A 185 -7.62 18.17 21.33
N LEU A 186 -6.34 17.86 21.10
CA LEU A 186 -5.53 17.02 21.96
C LEU A 186 -4.76 17.90 22.95
N TYR A 187 -4.97 17.65 24.23
CA TYR A 187 -4.28 18.29 25.34
C TYR A 187 -3.48 17.27 26.15
N THR A 188 -2.36 17.69 26.74
CA THR A 188 -1.76 16.97 27.86
C THR A 188 -2.40 17.40 29.17
N VAL A 189 -2.26 16.59 30.22
CA VAL A 189 -2.50 16.99 31.61
C VAL A 189 -1.62 16.16 32.52
N THR A 190 -0.96 16.80 33.49
CA THR A 190 -0.11 16.09 34.46
C THR A 190 -0.80 16.03 35.81
N LEU A 191 -0.82 14.85 36.41
CA LEU A 191 -1.45 14.59 37.72
C LEU A 191 -0.68 13.50 38.46
N PHE A 192 -1.01 13.32 39.73
CA PHE A 192 -0.43 12.22 40.50
C PHE A 192 -1.01 10.87 40.06
N ALA A 193 -0.15 9.87 39.92
CA ALA A 193 -0.53 8.52 39.47
C ALA A 193 -1.68 7.91 40.28
N LYS A 194 -1.74 8.20 41.59
CA LYS A 194 -2.77 7.68 42.50
C LYS A 194 -4.20 8.17 42.24
N VAL A 195 -4.40 9.24 41.46
CA VAL A 195 -5.74 9.78 41.15
C VAL A 195 -6.15 9.62 39.68
N VAL A 196 -5.38 8.88 38.90
CA VAL A 196 -5.61 8.70 37.46
C VAL A 196 -7.02 8.17 37.18
N ASP A 197 -7.44 7.12 37.87
CA ASP A 197 -8.73 6.48 37.60
C ASP A 197 -9.90 7.39 37.96
N ASN A 198 -9.82 8.10 39.09
CA ASN A 198 -10.85 9.07 39.49
C ASN A 198 -10.92 10.24 38.50
N PHE A 199 -9.77 10.78 38.10
CA PHE A 199 -9.68 11.84 37.11
C PHE A 199 -10.31 11.42 35.78
N LYS A 200 -10.06 10.19 35.30
CA LYS A 200 -10.69 9.65 34.08
C LYS A 200 -12.21 9.60 34.19
N VAL A 201 -12.75 9.22 35.34
CA VAL A 201 -14.20 9.19 35.58
C VAL A 201 -14.79 10.60 35.51
N HIS A 202 -14.24 11.54 36.29
CA HIS A 202 -14.73 12.93 36.31
C HIS A 202 -14.58 13.63 34.94
N ALA A 203 -13.51 13.34 34.22
CA ALA A 203 -13.30 13.85 32.86
C ALA A 203 -14.35 13.31 31.88
N ARG A 204 -14.66 12.00 31.95
CA ARG A 204 -15.70 11.37 31.11
C ARG A 204 -17.09 11.90 31.39
N GLU A 205 -17.42 12.20 32.65
CA GLU A 205 -18.70 12.82 33.02
C GLU A 205 -18.90 14.20 32.38
N LYS A 206 -17.81 14.93 32.10
CA LYS A 206 -17.83 16.17 31.33
C LYS A 206 -17.70 16.00 29.82
N GLY A 207 -17.65 14.76 29.34
CA GLY A 207 -17.50 14.44 27.92
C GLY A 207 -16.07 14.57 27.39
N PHE A 208 -15.06 14.59 28.25
CA PHE A 208 -13.65 14.53 27.84
C PHE A 208 -13.18 13.08 27.79
N GLN A 209 -12.50 12.71 26.70
CA GLN A 209 -11.94 11.37 26.56
C GLN A 209 -10.48 11.39 26.98
N ILE A 210 -10.12 10.55 27.95
CA ILE A 210 -8.75 10.44 28.45
C ILE A 210 -8.13 9.14 27.95
N HIS A 211 -6.97 9.25 27.31
CA HIS A 211 -6.15 8.14 26.85
C HIS A 211 -4.91 7.98 27.72
N ASP A 212 -4.66 6.74 28.13
CA ASP A 212 -3.37 6.34 28.67
C ASP A 212 -2.36 6.29 27.53
N PHE A 213 -1.21 6.90 27.76
CA PHE A 213 -0.11 6.85 26.83
C PHE A 213 1.18 6.59 27.59
N GLU A 214 1.69 5.37 27.47
CA GLU A 214 3.04 5.06 27.89
C GLU A 214 3.97 5.34 26.71
N TYR A 215 4.82 6.36 26.86
CA TYR A 215 5.88 6.61 25.89
C TYR A 215 6.91 5.47 25.99
N SER A 216 6.86 4.53 25.04
CA SER A 216 7.95 3.57 24.82
C SER A 216 8.90 4.14 23.77
N PRO A 217 10.20 4.32 24.07
CA PRO A 217 11.19 4.77 23.09
C PRO A 217 11.42 3.78 21.92
N GLU A 218 10.79 2.60 21.94
CA GLU A 218 11.10 1.46 21.07
C GLU A 218 9.96 1.09 20.09
N ALA A 219 9.00 1.97 19.83
CA ALA A 219 7.90 1.73 18.87
C ALA A 219 8.00 2.58 17.60
#